data_AF-A0A5N0USC5-F1
#
_entry.id   AF-A0A5N0USC5-F1
#
_cell.length_a   1.000
_cell.length_b   1.000
_cell.length_c   1.000
_cell.angle_alpha   90.00
_cell.angle_beta   90.00
_cell.angle_gamma   90.00
#
_symmetry.space_group_name_H-M   'P 1'
#
loop_
_entity.id
_entity.type
_entity.pdbx_description
1 polymer ?
#
loop_
_entity_poly.entity_id
_entity_poly.type
_entity_poly.pdbx_seq_one_letter_code
_entity_poly.pdbx_strand_id
1 'polypeptide(L)'
;MAGDGRGATRQSTQRRRPAARRTTGATVRSRRGRRPLTARQRTGSGLSRRKALRRRWVALLSVITVIALAYLIFFTSLMGVRTVDVLGASSVPADQIRAAAQVPDQQPMMLVDTDGIADRVRALPGVASVDVSRSWPSTVEITVTERTPIGFFSGAGGIHLVDSTGLDYKTVQNKPEKLPELALTRVAQDDVVTKSVVAVLGTLPQSLKDQITQVRAQTAGGVEFTLANGKIVRWGNADEPEQKLKVLAVLLTRDGRIYDVAAPELPTVS
;
A
#
# COMPACT_ATOMS: atom_id res chain seq x y z
N MET A 1 23.04 -28.63 45.06
CA MET A 1 24.22 -29.11 45.81
C MET A 1 25.20 -27.95 45.87
N ALA A 2 25.55 -27.50 47.09
CA ALA A 2 26.52 -26.43 47.45
C ALA A 2 26.20 -25.00 46.95
N GLY A 3 26.37 -23.90 47.67
CA GLY A 3 27.01 -23.54 48.94
C GLY A 3 27.38 -22.04 48.78
N ASP A 4 26.77 -21.12 49.53
CA ASP A 4 27.24 -20.50 50.78
C ASP A 4 28.39 -19.47 50.64
N GLY A 5 28.31 -18.39 51.44
CA GLY A 5 29.40 -17.44 51.76
C GLY A 5 29.42 -16.12 50.97
N ARG A 6 28.93 -14.97 51.49
CA ARG A 6 29.43 -14.06 52.56
C ARG A 6 30.49 -13.02 52.14
N GLY A 7 30.14 -11.75 52.38
CA GLY A 7 31.03 -10.61 52.65
C GLY A 7 30.14 -9.38 52.94
N ALA A 8 29.83 -9.00 54.19
CA ALA A 8 30.65 -8.22 55.13
C ALA A 8 31.02 -6.83 54.53
N THR A 9 30.80 -5.67 55.15
CA THR A 9 31.13 -5.33 56.55
C THR A 9 30.65 -3.91 56.92
N ARG A 10 30.42 -3.70 58.24
CA ARG A 10 30.67 -2.47 59.06
C ARG A 10 29.71 -1.28 58.86
N GLN A 11 29.26 -0.55 59.88
CA GLN A 11 29.78 -0.26 61.23
C GLN A 11 28.62 0.33 62.08
N SER A 12 28.37 -0.16 63.31
CA SER A 12 28.63 0.51 64.61
C SER A 12 27.85 1.82 64.83
N THR A 13 27.18 2.14 65.94
CA THR A 13 27.44 1.89 67.38
C THR A 13 26.18 2.43 68.13
N GLN A 14 25.57 1.71 69.08
CA GLN A 14 25.73 1.88 70.55
C GLN A 14 25.06 3.18 71.07
N ARG A 15 24.22 3.29 72.10
CA ARG A 15 23.78 2.60 73.35
C ARG A 15 22.51 3.40 73.80
N ARG A 16 21.56 3.00 74.66
CA ARG A 16 21.64 2.40 76.00
C ARG A 16 20.19 2.12 76.52
N ARG A 17 20.02 0.95 77.15
CA ARG A 17 18.93 0.46 78.06
C ARG A 17 18.84 1.32 79.37
N PRO A 18 17.93 1.10 80.37
CA PRO A 18 17.16 -0.12 80.78
C PRO A 18 15.66 0.11 81.16
N ALA A 19 14.76 -0.88 81.13
CA ALA A 19 14.43 -1.98 82.06
C ALA A 19 13.83 -1.61 83.44
N ALA A 20 12.53 -1.91 83.57
CA ALA A 20 11.77 -2.50 84.69
C ALA A 20 11.77 -1.88 86.11
N ARG A 21 10.56 -1.64 86.65
CA ARG A 21 10.16 -2.17 87.98
C ARG A 21 8.64 -2.14 88.21
N ARG A 22 8.10 -3.30 88.64
CA ARG A 22 6.78 -3.49 89.27
C ARG A 22 6.81 -3.00 90.72
N THR A 23 5.72 -2.44 91.22
CA THR A 23 5.19 -2.73 92.56
C THR A 23 3.71 -2.38 92.68
N THR A 24 3.03 -3.28 93.37
CA THR A 24 1.62 -3.41 93.78
C THR A 24 1.14 -2.35 94.77
N GLY A 25 -0.19 -2.13 94.82
CA GLY A 25 -0.85 -1.45 95.94
C GLY A 25 -2.31 -1.11 95.64
N ALA A 26 -3.23 -1.86 96.25
CA ALA A 26 -4.68 -1.74 96.13
C ALA A 26 -5.27 -0.69 97.09
N THR A 27 -6.44 -0.11 96.75
CA THR A 27 -7.71 -0.06 97.53
C THR A 27 -8.65 1.02 96.93
N VAL A 28 -9.81 0.65 96.36
CA VAL A 28 -11.17 0.51 96.94
C VAL A 28 -12.05 1.78 96.86
N ARG A 29 -13.23 1.56 96.25
CA ARG A 29 -14.59 2.11 96.49
C ARG A 29 -15.23 3.10 95.49
N SER A 30 -16.14 2.48 94.72
CA SER A 30 -17.57 2.79 94.58
C SER A 30 -18.01 4.14 94.00
N ARG A 31 -18.78 4.09 92.91
CA ARG A 31 -20.23 4.25 92.99
C ARG A 31 -20.97 3.71 91.77
N ARG A 32 -22.21 3.33 92.07
CA ARG A 32 -23.20 2.56 91.34
C ARG A 32 -23.96 3.49 90.38
N GLY A 33 -24.25 3.05 89.15
CA GLY A 33 -25.01 3.85 88.18
C GLY A 33 -25.59 3.03 87.02
N ARG A 34 -26.80 2.51 87.24
CA ARG A 34 -27.89 2.09 86.32
C ARG A 34 -27.64 1.96 84.80
N ARG A 35 -28.06 0.80 84.27
CA ARG A 35 -28.46 0.51 82.87
C ARG A 35 -29.54 1.51 82.36
N PRO A 36 -29.66 1.72 81.03
CA PRO A 36 -30.54 0.84 80.24
C PRO A 36 -29.93 0.32 78.93
N LEU A 37 -30.48 -0.80 78.47
CA LEU A 37 -30.35 -1.33 77.12
C LEU A 37 -31.11 -0.39 76.17
N THR A 38 -30.41 0.24 75.22
CA THR A 38 -31.05 0.97 74.13
C THR A 38 -30.58 0.45 72.79
N ALA A 39 -31.52 -0.24 72.14
CA ALA A 39 -31.86 -0.11 70.72
C ALA A 39 -30.71 -0.02 69.70
N ARG A 40 -30.54 -1.14 68.99
CA ARG A 40 -30.28 -1.20 67.54
C ARG A 40 -30.65 0.11 66.82
N GLN A 41 -29.64 0.90 66.45
CA GLN A 41 -29.77 1.89 65.39
C GLN A 41 -28.96 1.43 64.18
N ARG A 42 -29.65 0.71 63.29
CA ARG A 42 -29.32 0.69 61.86
C ARG A 42 -29.61 2.10 61.34
N THR A 43 -28.62 2.99 61.37
CA THR A 43 -28.75 4.33 60.78
C THR A 43 -27.90 4.42 59.52
N GLY A 44 -28.59 4.28 58.38
CA GLY A 44 -28.34 5.17 57.24
C GLY A 44 -27.17 4.91 56.30
N SER A 45 -27.00 3.70 55.76
CA SER A 45 -26.17 3.53 54.53
C SER A 45 -26.87 4.01 53.24
N GLY A 46 -28.09 4.55 53.33
CA GLY A 46 -28.89 5.01 52.19
C GLY A 46 -28.38 6.29 51.52
N LEU A 47 -27.70 7.17 52.25
CA LEU A 47 -27.17 8.43 51.71
C LEU A 47 -25.85 8.26 50.95
N SER A 48 -25.04 7.26 51.33
CA SER A 48 -23.77 6.93 50.65
C SER A 48 -24.01 6.26 49.29
N ARG A 49 -24.98 5.34 49.20
CA ARG A 49 -25.38 4.73 47.91
C ARG A 49 -25.89 5.76 46.91
N ARG A 50 -26.72 6.73 47.33
CA ARG A 50 -27.25 7.79 46.44
C ARG A 50 -26.14 8.71 45.93
N LYS A 51 -25.18 9.11 46.77
CA LYS A 51 -24.02 9.91 46.35
C LYS A 51 -23.07 9.12 45.42
N ALA A 52 -22.86 7.83 45.69
CA ALA A 52 -22.05 6.96 44.83
C ALA A 52 -22.71 6.71 43.47
N LEU A 53 -24.03 6.47 43.43
CA LEU A 53 -24.79 6.37 42.17
C LEU A 53 -24.71 7.68 41.39
N ARG A 54 -24.91 8.84 42.03
CA ARG A 54 -24.82 10.15 41.36
C ARG A 54 -23.44 10.38 40.75
N ARG A 55 -22.35 10.05 41.45
CA ARG A 55 -20.99 10.14 40.89
C ARG A 55 -20.79 9.21 39.69
N ARG A 56 -21.33 7.98 39.75
CA ARG A 56 -21.30 7.04 38.61
C ARG A 56 -22.09 7.56 37.41
N TRP A 57 -23.26 8.15 37.64
CA TRP A 57 -24.06 8.77 36.58
C TRP A 57 -23.37 9.99 35.96
N VAL A 58 -22.74 10.84 36.77
CA VAL A 58 -21.95 11.98 36.26
C VAL A 58 -20.74 11.48 35.47
N ALA A 59 -20.04 10.46 35.95
CA ALA A 59 -18.93 9.85 35.22
C ALA A 59 -19.40 9.24 33.89
N LEU A 60 -20.50 8.47 33.91
CA LEU A 60 -21.08 7.89 32.70
C LEU A 60 -21.52 8.97 31.71
N LEU A 61 -22.20 10.02 32.17
CA LEU A 61 -22.61 11.14 31.33
C LEU A 61 -21.38 11.84 30.72
N SER A 62 -20.32 12.06 31.52
CA SER A 62 -19.10 12.67 31.03
C SER A 62 -18.41 11.83 29.94
N VAL A 63 -18.36 10.50 30.11
CA VAL A 63 -17.83 9.59 29.09
C VAL A 63 -18.68 9.62 27.82
N ILE A 64 -20.01 9.58 27.94
CA ILE A 64 -20.92 9.68 26.80
C ILE A 64 -20.74 11.04 26.09
N THR A 65 -20.60 12.14 26.82
CA THR A 65 -20.36 13.47 26.24
C THR A 65 -19.04 13.53 25.50
N VAL A 66 -17.96 12.96 26.04
CA VAL A 66 -16.66 12.90 25.35
C VAL A 66 -16.75 12.05 24.08
N ILE A 67 -17.42 10.90 24.12
CA ILE A 67 -17.64 10.05 22.94
C ILE A 67 -18.49 10.78 21.90
N ALA A 68 -19.55 11.48 22.31
CA ALA A 68 -20.40 12.25 21.41
C ALA A 68 -19.66 13.43 20.78
N LEU A 69 -18.81 14.14 21.54
CA LEU A 69 -17.96 15.20 21.01
C LEU A 69 -16.92 14.64 20.03
N ALA A 70 -16.26 13.54 20.37
CA ALA A 70 -15.32 12.88 19.47
C ALA A 70 -16.04 12.47 18.17
N TYR A 71 -17.20 11.81 18.28
CA TYR A 71 -18.03 11.42 17.15
C TYR A 71 -18.39 12.63 16.26
N LEU A 72 -18.85 13.73 16.85
CA LEU A 72 -19.14 14.97 16.12
C LEU A 72 -17.91 15.54 15.42
N ILE A 73 -16.73 15.52 16.06
CA ILE A 73 -15.48 16.01 15.45
C ILE A 73 -15.05 15.14 14.26
N PHE A 74 -15.19 13.81 14.38
CA PHE A 74 -14.84 12.86 13.30
C PHE A 74 -15.85 12.85 12.15
N PHE A 75 -17.12 13.13 12.40
CA PHE A 75 -18.18 13.14 11.37
C PHE A 75 -18.52 14.51 10.81
N THR A 76 -18.04 15.61 11.40
CA THR A 76 -18.31 16.96 10.89
C THR A 76 -17.17 17.46 10.00
N SER A 77 -17.51 18.41 9.12
CA SER A 77 -16.65 19.05 8.11
C SER A 77 -15.31 19.63 8.62
N LEU A 78 -15.09 19.70 9.94
CA LEU A 78 -13.84 20.17 10.54
C LEU A 78 -12.64 19.26 10.17
N MET A 79 -12.88 17.95 10.05
CA MET A 79 -11.95 16.92 9.55
C MET A 79 -12.35 16.44 8.15
N GLY A 80 -12.86 17.35 7.33
CA GLY A 80 -13.17 17.08 5.93
C GLY A 80 -11.92 17.07 5.05
N VAL A 81 -12.02 16.43 3.88
CA VAL A 81 -11.00 16.50 2.84
C VAL A 81 -10.77 17.97 2.47
N ARG A 82 -9.52 18.42 2.57
CA ARG A 82 -9.06 19.76 2.18
C ARG A 82 -8.08 19.72 1.03
N THR A 83 -7.35 18.61 0.88
CA THR A 83 -6.26 18.48 -0.08
C THR A 83 -6.32 17.11 -0.74
N VAL A 84 -6.15 17.10 -2.06
CA VAL A 84 -5.99 15.88 -2.85
C VAL A 84 -4.62 15.91 -3.50
N ASP A 85 -3.72 15.11 -2.93
CA ASP A 85 -2.35 14.97 -3.41
C ASP A 85 -2.27 13.81 -4.39
N VAL A 86 -1.64 14.06 -5.54
CA VAL A 86 -1.48 13.07 -6.61
C VAL A 86 0.01 12.79 -6.77
N LEU A 87 0.40 11.53 -6.60
CA LEU A 87 1.77 11.06 -6.71
C LEU A 87 1.91 10.12 -7.91
N GLY A 88 3.09 10.10 -8.53
CA GLY A 88 3.41 9.20 -9.65
C GLY A 88 2.83 9.61 -11.01
N ALA A 89 2.13 10.75 -11.08
CA ALA A 89 1.67 11.35 -12.32
C ALA A 89 2.83 12.02 -13.08
N SER A 90 3.05 11.61 -14.33
CA SER A 90 4.07 12.15 -15.23
C SER A 90 3.49 12.43 -16.61
N SER A 91 2.88 11.43 -17.24
CA SER A 91 2.29 11.51 -18.58
C SER A 91 0.80 11.82 -18.53
N VAL A 92 0.10 11.40 -17.47
CA VAL A 92 -1.29 11.76 -17.20
C VAL A 92 -1.29 13.01 -16.31
N PRO A 93 -1.88 14.13 -16.75
CA PRO A 93 -1.90 15.36 -15.95
C PRO A 93 -2.55 15.15 -14.58
N ALA A 94 -1.91 15.63 -13.52
CA ALA A 94 -2.43 15.51 -12.15
C ALA A 94 -3.84 16.12 -12.00
N ASP A 95 -4.14 17.21 -12.72
CA ASP A 95 -5.47 17.83 -12.70
C ASP A 95 -6.54 16.94 -13.34
N GLN A 96 -6.18 16.15 -14.36
CA GLN A 96 -7.07 15.17 -14.95
C GLN A 96 -7.37 14.03 -13.96
N ILE A 97 -6.36 13.60 -13.19
CA ILE A 97 -6.51 12.59 -12.13
C ILE A 97 -7.42 13.13 -11.01
N ARG A 98 -7.20 14.37 -10.55
CA ARG A 98 -8.06 15.03 -9.54
C ARG A 98 -9.50 15.18 -10.03
N ALA A 99 -9.67 15.59 -11.29
CA ALA A 99 -11.00 15.73 -11.89
C ALA A 99 -11.73 14.39 -12.00
N ALA A 100 -11.03 13.30 -12.35
CA ALA A 100 -11.59 11.95 -12.37
C ALA A 100 -11.89 11.41 -10.97
N ALA A 101 -11.03 11.73 -9.99
CA ALA A 101 -11.22 11.32 -8.60
C ALA A 101 -12.53 11.88 -8.01
N GLN A 102 -13.01 13.04 -8.46
CA GLN A 102 -14.28 13.65 -8.04
C GLN A 102 -14.47 13.64 -6.52
N VAL A 103 -13.41 13.92 -5.76
CA VAL A 103 -13.49 13.97 -4.29
C VAL A 103 -14.22 15.26 -3.90
N PRO A 104 -15.40 15.20 -3.26
CA PRO A 104 -16.09 16.38 -2.79
C PRO A 104 -15.28 17.11 -1.72
N ASP A 105 -15.15 18.43 -1.89
CA ASP A 105 -14.55 19.28 -0.88
C ASP A 105 -15.31 19.16 0.45
N GLN A 106 -14.57 19.14 1.56
CA GLN A 106 -15.11 19.07 2.92
C GLN A 106 -15.86 17.76 3.27
N GLN A 107 -15.83 16.73 2.41
CA GLN A 107 -16.37 15.42 2.78
C GLN A 107 -15.64 14.87 4.01
N PRO A 108 -16.33 14.38 5.05
CA PRO A 108 -15.66 13.83 6.22
C PRO A 108 -14.73 12.67 5.84
N MET A 109 -13.47 12.72 6.31
CA MET A 109 -12.43 11.73 5.95
C MET A 109 -12.87 10.27 6.13
N MET A 110 -13.70 10.01 7.15
CA MET A 110 -14.19 8.66 7.45
C MET A 110 -15.23 8.14 6.46
N LEU A 111 -15.91 9.04 5.73
CA LEU A 111 -16.93 8.71 4.73
C LEU A 111 -16.39 8.73 3.30
N VAL A 112 -15.12 9.09 3.10
CA VAL A 112 -14.48 9.08 1.77
C VAL A 112 -14.47 7.65 1.26
N ASP A 113 -15.04 7.41 0.08
CA ASP A 113 -14.99 6.13 -0.60
C ASP A 113 -13.71 6.03 -1.42
N THR A 114 -12.67 5.44 -0.84
CA THR A 114 -11.35 5.28 -1.48
C THR A 114 -11.39 4.32 -2.66
N ASP A 115 -12.23 3.28 -2.59
CA ASP A 115 -12.33 2.27 -3.64
C ASP A 115 -13.04 2.85 -4.85
N GLY A 116 -14.15 3.56 -4.64
CA GLY A 116 -14.83 4.28 -5.71
C GLY A 116 -13.96 5.37 -6.36
N ILE A 117 -13.12 6.06 -5.59
CA ILE A 117 -12.13 7.00 -6.15
C ILE A 117 -11.11 6.24 -7.01
N ALA A 118 -10.56 5.15 -6.49
CA ALA A 118 -9.58 4.34 -7.20
C ALA A 118 -10.13 3.83 -8.54
N ASP A 119 -11.38 3.37 -8.56
CA ASP A 119 -12.05 2.86 -9.76
C ASP A 119 -12.24 3.95 -10.83
N ARG A 120 -12.66 5.16 -10.42
CA ARG A 120 -12.79 6.29 -11.34
C ARG A 120 -11.45 6.71 -11.93
N VAL A 121 -10.40 6.78 -11.12
CA VAL A 121 -9.05 7.15 -11.60
C VAL A 121 -8.47 6.04 -12.48
N ARG A 122 -8.68 4.77 -12.15
CA ARG A 122 -8.22 3.62 -12.94
C ARG A 122 -8.85 3.56 -14.33
N ALA A 123 -10.02 4.17 -14.52
CA ALA A 123 -10.66 4.28 -15.83
C ALA A 123 -9.95 5.26 -16.79
N LEU A 124 -9.00 6.08 -16.30
CA LEU A 124 -8.25 7.00 -17.16
C LEU A 124 -7.30 6.24 -18.11
N PRO A 125 -7.32 6.57 -19.42
CA PRO A 125 -6.37 6.03 -20.39
C PRO A 125 -4.92 6.31 -19.99
N GLY A 126 -4.15 5.27 -19.69
CA GLY A 126 -2.74 5.36 -19.29
C GLY A 126 -2.47 5.09 -17.81
N VAL A 127 -3.49 4.83 -17.01
CA VAL A 127 -3.31 4.39 -15.63
C VAL A 127 -3.24 2.86 -15.56
N ALA A 128 -2.15 2.33 -14.98
CA ALA A 128 -1.94 0.90 -14.79
C ALA A 128 -2.57 0.44 -13.47
N SER A 129 -2.26 1.15 -12.40
CA SER A 129 -2.80 0.91 -11.07
C SER A 129 -2.93 2.22 -10.31
N VAL A 130 -3.83 2.22 -9.33
CA VAL A 130 -4.09 3.34 -8.44
C VAL A 130 -4.20 2.78 -7.03
N ASP A 131 -3.52 3.44 -6.10
CA ASP A 131 -3.68 3.26 -4.67
C ASP A 131 -4.19 4.58 -4.08
N VAL A 132 -5.26 4.50 -3.28
CA VAL A 132 -5.88 5.67 -2.66
C VAL A 132 -5.85 5.50 -1.16
N SER A 133 -5.14 6.39 -0.49
CA SER A 133 -4.98 6.34 0.96
C SER A 133 -5.46 7.65 1.61
N ARG A 134 -5.76 7.54 2.90
CA ARG A 134 -6.20 8.67 3.73
C ARG A 134 -5.02 9.14 4.56
N SER A 135 -4.48 10.31 4.22
CA SER A 135 -3.40 10.95 4.98
C SER A 135 -4.00 11.95 5.97
N TRP A 136 -4.09 11.54 7.22
CA TRP A 136 -4.68 12.34 8.28
C TRP A 136 -3.85 13.61 8.55
N PRO A 137 -4.49 14.76 8.86
CA PRO A 137 -5.90 14.89 9.25
C PRO A 137 -6.90 15.19 8.11
N SER A 138 -6.46 15.66 6.94
CA SER A 138 -7.38 16.23 5.93
C SER A 138 -6.96 16.01 4.47
N THR A 139 -6.07 15.06 4.20
CA THR A 139 -5.51 14.82 2.87
C THR A 139 -5.94 13.45 2.34
N VAL A 140 -6.38 13.40 1.09
CA VAL A 140 -6.51 12.15 0.33
C VAL A 140 -5.32 12.06 -0.60
N GLU A 141 -4.53 11.01 -0.44
CA GLU A 141 -3.36 10.75 -1.27
C GLU A 141 -3.73 9.72 -2.33
N ILE A 142 -3.49 10.07 -3.60
CA ILE A 142 -3.75 9.22 -4.76
C ILE A 142 -2.39 8.91 -5.39
N THR A 143 -1.92 7.69 -5.21
CA THR A 143 -0.70 7.21 -5.85
C THR A 143 -1.05 6.47 -7.13
N VAL A 144 -0.59 6.99 -8.26
CA VAL A 144 -0.87 6.44 -9.59
C VAL A 144 0.40 5.80 -10.15
N THR A 145 0.26 4.62 -10.73
CA THR A 145 1.30 4.01 -11.57
C THR A 145 0.82 4.11 -13.02
N GLU A 146 1.60 4.78 -13.86
CA GLU A 146 1.28 4.94 -15.27
C GLU A 146 1.70 3.73 -16.10
N ARG A 147 0.96 3.49 -17.19
CA ARG A 147 1.29 2.48 -18.21
C ARG A 147 2.44 2.99 -19.06
N THR A 148 3.45 2.13 -19.22
CA THR A 148 4.54 2.35 -20.16
C THR A 148 4.26 1.60 -21.46
N PRO A 149 4.24 2.28 -22.62
CA PRO A 149 4.03 1.61 -23.89
C PRO A 149 5.29 0.83 -24.29
N ILE A 150 5.10 -0.35 -24.87
CA ILE A 150 6.18 -1.17 -25.44
C ILE A 150 6.20 -1.12 -26.97
N GLY A 151 5.14 -0.61 -27.58
CA GLY A 151 4.94 -0.54 -29.02
C GLY A 151 3.64 0.18 -29.34
N PHE A 152 3.40 0.40 -30.64
CA PHE A 152 2.14 0.95 -31.11
C PHE A 152 1.54 0.10 -32.23
N PHE A 153 0.21 0.10 -32.34
CA PHE A 153 -0.54 -0.60 -33.38
C PHE A 153 -1.28 0.42 -34.25
N SER A 154 -1.09 0.33 -35.56
CA SER A 154 -1.80 1.15 -36.54
C SER A 154 -3.15 0.49 -36.86
N GLY A 155 -4.22 0.94 -36.21
CA GLY A 155 -5.55 0.34 -36.29
C GLY A 155 -6.62 1.27 -36.86
N ALA A 156 -7.87 0.82 -36.81
CA ALA A 156 -9.00 1.71 -37.09
C ALA A 156 -9.03 2.84 -36.05
N GLY A 157 -9.19 4.10 -36.51
CA GLY A 157 -9.32 5.25 -35.63
C GLY A 157 -8.00 5.89 -35.15
N GLY A 158 -6.83 5.40 -35.58
CA GLY A 158 -5.55 6.06 -35.33
C GLY A 158 -4.43 5.11 -34.89
N ILE A 159 -3.46 5.68 -34.19
CA ILE A 159 -2.30 4.95 -33.66
C ILE A 159 -2.57 4.62 -32.21
N HIS A 160 -2.51 3.34 -31.87
CA HIS A 160 -2.88 2.83 -30.56
C HIS A 160 -1.65 2.41 -29.78
N LEU A 161 -1.50 2.88 -28.55
CA LEU A 161 -0.39 2.52 -27.67
C LEU A 161 -0.69 1.23 -26.93
N VAL A 162 0.28 0.32 -26.95
CA VAL A 162 0.16 -1.02 -26.37
C VAL A 162 1.19 -1.18 -25.26
N ASP A 163 0.77 -1.68 -24.11
CA ASP A 163 1.65 -1.90 -22.96
C ASP A 163 2.18 -3.33 -22.84
N SER A 164 2.95 -3.59 -21.78
CA SER A 164 3.53 -4.90 -21.46
C SER A 164 2.53 -5.99 -21.06
N THR A 165 1.23 -5.68 -21.02
CA THR A 165 0.15 -6.66 -20.84
C THR A 165 -0.56 -6.99 -22.15
N GLY A 166 -0.20 -6.32 -23.25
CA GLY A 166 -0.91 -6.40 -24.52
C GLY A 166 -2.21 -5.59 -24.54
N LEU A 167 -2.37 -4.64 -23.62
CA LEU A 167 -3.53 -3.74 -23.62
C LEU A 167 -3.29 -2.59 -24.57
N ASP A 168 -4.20 -2.43 -25.53
CA ASP A 168 -4.40 -1.15 -26.20
C ASP A 168 -5.13 -0.20 -25.23
N TYR A 169 -4.42 0.81 -24.73
CA TYR A 169 -4.92 1.66 -23.64
C TYR A 169 -5.07 3.13 -24.02
N LYS A 170 -4.52 3.58 -25.16
CA LYS A 170 -4.53 5.00 -25.53
C LYS A 170 -4.29 5.19 -27.03
N THR A 171 -5.18 5.93 -27.68
CA THR A 171 -4.99 6.36 -29.08
C THR A 171 -4.28 7.72 -29.14
N VAL A 172 -3.34 7.85 -30.08
CA VAL A 172 -2.57 9.06 -30.39
C VAL A 172 -2.65 9.36 -31.89
N GLN A 173 -2.44 10.63 -32.26
CA GLN A 173 -2.53 11.07 -33.66
C GLN A 173 -1.22 10.91 -34.43
N ASN A 174 -0.08 11.03 -33.74
CA ASN A 174 1.25 11.00 -34.34
C ASN A 174 1.99 9.71 -33.96
N LYS A 175 2.80 9.20 -34.90
CA LYS A 175 3.64 8.01 -34.67
C LYS A 175 4.70 8.33 -33.61
N PRO A 176 4.79 7.56 -32.52
CA PRO A 176 5.87 7.72 -31.56
C PRO A 176 7.22 7.32 -32.20
N GLU A 177 8.24 8.17 -32.05
CA GLU A 177 9.54 7.96 -32.71
C GLU A 177 10.36 6.80 -32.13
N LYS A 178 10.19 6.50 -30.84
CA LYS A 178 11.01 5.54 -30.08
C LYS A 178 10.30 4.22 -29.76
N LEU A 179 9.14 3.98 -30.36
CA LEU A 179 8.37 2.76 -30.13
C LEU A 179 8.28 1.97 -31.43
N PRO A 180 8.44 0.64 -31.40
CA PRO A 180 8.26 -0.17 -32.59
C PRO A 180 6.79 -0.26 -32.99
N GLU A 181 6.54 -0.36 -34.30
CA GLU A 181 5.22 -0.68 -34.83
C GLU A 181 4.93 -2.17 -34.66
N LEU A 182 3.86 -2.51 -33.95
CA LEU A 182 3.32 -3.86 -33.82
C LEU A 182 2.42 -4.13 -35.03
N ALA A 183 2.98 -4.66 -36.10
CA ALA A 183 2.25 -5.00 -37.32
C ALA A 183 1.58 -6.38 -37.18
N LEU A 184 0.57 -6.42 -36.33
CA LEU A 184 -0.29 -7.57 -36.06
C LEU A 184 -1.64 -7.38 -36.75
N THR A 185 -2.42 -8.45 -36.94
CA THR A 185 -3.78 -8.33 -37.49
C THR A 185 -4.75 -7.71 -36.50
N ARG A 186 -4.55 -8.00 -35.21
CA ARG A 186 -5.34 -7.51 -34.07
C ARG A 186 -4.40 -7.40 -32.87
N VAL A 187 -4.68 -6.44 -31.99
CA VAL A 187 -4.09 -6.37 -30.65
C VAL A 187 -5.19 -6.54 -29.62
N ALA A 188 -5.03 -7.51 -28.73
CA ALA A 188 -5.90 -7.68 -27.57
C ALA A 188 -5.20 -8.46 -26.46
N GLN A 189 -5.52 -8.16 -25.20
CA GLN A 189 -4.92 -8.85 -24.05
C GLN A 189 -5.20 -10.35 -24.01
N ASP A 190 -6.31 -10.80 -24.60
CA ASP A 190 -6.70 -12.21 -24.66
C ASP A 190 -6.09 -12.97 -25.84
N ASP A 191 -5.60 -12.26 -26.85
CA ASP A 191 -5.06 -12.80 -28.09
C ASP A 191 -3.69 -13.47 -27.90
N VAL A 192 -3.55 -14.68 -28.45
CA VAL A 192 -2.34 -15.50 -28.28
C VAL A 192 -1.13 -14.94 -29.02
N VAL A 193 -1.34 -14.29 -30.17
CA VAL A 193 -0.26 -13.67 -30.95
C VAL A 193 0.27 -12.43 -30.22
N THR A 194 -0.65 -11.59 -29.73
CA THR A 194 -0.33 -10.40 -28.92
C THR A 194 0.47 -10.78 -27.68
N LYS A 195 0.02 -11.79 -26.91
CA LYS A 195 0.75 -12.29 -25.74
C LYS A 195 2.16 -12.75 -26.08
N SER A 196 2.32 -13.45 -27.20
CA SER A 196 3.62 -13.97 -27.63
C SER A 196 4.58 -12.85 -28.01
N VAL A 197 4.09 -11.84 -28.74
CA VAL A 197 4.87 -10.64 -29.11
C VAL A 197 5.30 -9.85 -27.87
N VAL A 198 4.36 -9.61 -26.94
CA VAL A 198 4.62 -8.92 -25.68
C VAL A 198 5.63 -9.69 -24.83
N ALA A 199 5.50 -11.02 -24.74
CA ALA A 199 6.43 -11.87 -24.02
C ALA A 199 7.84 -11.80 -24.62
N VAL A 200 7.96 -11.94 -25.95
CA VAL A 200 9.25 -11.80 -26.66
C VAL A 200 9.86 -10.44 -26.38
N LEU A 201 9.13 -9.34 -26.59
CA LEU A 201 9.60 -8.00 -26.28
C LEU A 201 10.01 -7.87 -24.82
N GLY A 202 9.27 -8.47 -23.88
CA GLY A 202 9.63 -8.51 -22.46
C GLY A 202 11.02 -9.09 -22.19
N THR A 203 11.44 -10.11 -22.94
CA THR A 203 12.75 -10.78 -22.77
C THR A 203 13.93 -10.02 -23.38
N LEU A 204 13.69 -9.07 -24.29
CA LEU A 204 14.79 -8.39 -24.99
C LEU A 204 15.45 -7.31 -24.11
N PRO A 205 16.78 -7.16 -24.19
CA PRO A 205 17.49 -6.08 -23.51
C PRO A 205 17.11 -4.72 -24.13
N GLN A 206 17.18 -3.65 -23.33
CA GLN A 206 16.79 -2.31 -23.77
C GLN A 206 17.56 -1.84 -25.01
N SER A 207 18.86 -2.14 -25.08
CA SER A 207 19.71 -1.80 -26.23
C SER A 207 19.24 -2.40 -27.55
N LEU A 208 18.58 -3.56 -27.52
CA LEU A 208 17.99 -4.17 -28.70
C LEU A 208 16.61 -3.59 -28.97
N LYS A 209 15.78 -3.39 -27.93
CA LYS A 209 14.45 -2.74 -28.06
C LYS A 209 14.53 -1.39 -28.75
N ASP A 210 15.51 -0.57 -28.39
CA ASP A 210 15.72 0.76 -28.96
C ASP A 210 16.10 0.72 -30.45
N GLN A 211 16.54 -0.44 -30.96
CA GLN A 211 16.86 -0.63 -32.38
C GLN A 211 15.68 -1.23 -33.16
N ILE A 212 14.61 -1.71 -32.52
CA ILE A 212 13.49 -2.32 -33.22
C ILE A 212 12.58 -1.22 -33.77
N THR A 213 12.29 -1.28 -35.07
CA THR A 213 11.35 -0.36 -35.74
C THR A 213 9.99 -1.00 -35.96
N GLN A 214 9.94 -2.32 -36.11
CA GLN A 214 8.71 -3.05 -36.38
C GLN A 214 8.77 -4.46 -35.82
N VAL A 215 7.66 -4.96 -35.28
CA VAL A 215 7.48 -6.34 -34.84
C VAL A 215 6.29 -6.93 -35.60
N ARG A 216 6.43 -8.15 -36.11
CA ARG A 216 5.41 -8.88 -36.86
C ARG A 216 5.27 -10.26 -36.28
N ALA A 217 4.04 -10.78 -36.29
CA ALA A 217 3.77 -12.17 -35.97
C ALA A 217 2.48 -12.60 -36.65
N GLN A 218 2.51 -13.75 -37.33
CA GLN A 218 1.31 -14.39 -37.89
C GLN A 218 0.77 -15.48 -36.97
N THR A 219 1.64 -16.05 -36.13
CA THR A 219 1.33 -17.11 -35.17
C THR A 219 2.06 -16.84 -33.86
N ALA A 220 1.63 -17.50 -32.78
CA ALA A 220 2.27 -17.37 -31.46
C ALA A 220 3.77 -17.78 -31.46
N GLY A 221 4.15 -18.71 -32.33
CA GLY A 221 5.54 -19.19 -32.44
C GLY A 221 6.37 -18.51 -33.53
N GLY A 222 5.82 -17.50 -34.22
CA GLY A 222 6.44 -16.88 -35.40
C GLY A 222 6.67 -15.39 -35.23
N VAL A 223 7.27 -14.97 -34.12
CA VAL A 223 7.60 -13.56 -33.89
C VAL A 223 8.86 -13.19 -34.67
N GLU A 224 8.79 -12.11 -35.43
CA GLU A 224 9.88 -11.50 -36.18
C GLU A 224 9.97 -10.02 -35.83
N PHE A 225 11.17 -9.45 -35.81
CA PHE A 225 11.36 -8.01 -35.65
C PHE A 225 12.37 -7.43 -36.63
N THR A 226 12.11 -6.22 -37.08
CA THR A 226 12.95 -5.44 -37.99
C THR A 226 13.74 -4.42 -37.17
N LEU A 227 15.04 -4.36 -37.40
CA LEU A 227 15.96 -3.40 -36.78
C LEU A 227 16.04 -2.12 -37.62
N ALA A 228 16.48 -1.02 -37.00
CA ALA A 228 16.62 0.29 -37.62
C ALA A 228 17.60 0.32 -38.82
N ASN A 229 18.56 -0.60 -38.84
CA ASN A 229 19.48 -0.80 -39.95
C ASN A 229 18.90 -1.67 -41.09
N GLY A 230 17.63 -2.06 -41.02
CA GLY A 230 16.93 -2.86 -42.03
C GLY A 230 17.14 -4.38 -41.94
N LYS A 231 17.91 -4.87 -40.97
CA LYS A 231 18.07 -6.30 -40.67
C LYS A 231 16.78 -6.86 -40.06
N ILE A 232 16.41 -8.08 -40.44
CA ILE A 232 15.23 -8.80 -39.95
C ILE A 232 15.69 -9.95 -39.09
N VAL A 233 15.13 -10.08 -37.89
CA VAL A 233 15.41 -11.18 -36.98
C VAL A 233 14.17 -12.04 -36.83
N ARG A 234 14.27 -13.32 -37.16
CA ARG A 234 13.25 -14.31 -36.84
C ARG A 234 13.55 -14.90 -35.47
N TRP A 235 12.70 -14.53 -34.51
CA TRP A 235 12.90 -14.87 -33.10
C TRP A 235 12.14 -16.13 -32.69
N GLY A 236 10.98 -16.36 -33.29
CA GLY A 236 10.11 -17.47 -32.94
C GLY A 236 9.28 -17.18 -31.69
N ASN A 237 9.31 -18.07 -30.70
CA ASN A 237 8.63 -17.92 -29.41
C ASN A 237 9.53 -17.23 -28.34
N ALA A 238 8.98 -16.99 -27.15
CA ALA A 238 9.70 -16.39 -26.03
C ALA A 238 10.63 -17.36 -25.27
N ASP A 239 10.76 -18.61 -25.74
CA ASP A 239 11.57 -19.63 -25.08
C ASP A 239 13.07 -19.42 -25.33
N GLU A 240 13.88 -19.85 -24.37
CA GLU A 240 15.35 -19.81 -24.40
C GLU A 240 15.95 -18.44 -24.77
N PRO A 241 15.47 -17.32 -24.19
CA PRO A 241 15.83 -15.99 -24.64
C PRO A 241 17.33 -15.70 -24.48
N GLU A 242 17.96 -16.17 -23.41
CA GLU A 242 19.39 -15.97 -23.18
C GLU A 242 20.27 -16.63 -24.25
N GLN A 243 19.89 -17.82 -24.72
CA GLN A 243 20.63 -18.53 -25.75
C GLN A 243 20.43 -17.85 -27.10
N LYS A 244 19.18 -17.50 -27.44
CA LYS A 244 18.84 -16.75 -28.66
C LYS A 244 19.59 -15.42 -28.73
N LEU A 245 19.69 -14.67 -27.62
CA LEU A 245 20.44 -13.41 -27.57
C LEU A 245 21.94 -13.62 -27.83
N LYS A 246 22.56 -14.66 -27.25
CA LYS A 246 23.98 -14.97 -27.48
C LYS A 246 24.24 -15.31 -28.95
N VAL A 247 23.39 -16.16 -29.53
CA VAL A 247 23.48 -16.54 -30.94
C VAL A 247 23.27 -15.31 -31.83
N LEU A 248 22.22 -14.52 -31.58
CA LEU A 248 21.93 -13.31 -32.34
C LEU A 248 23.09 -12.32 -32.33
N ALA A 249 23.74 -12.11 -31.17
CA ALA A 249 24.88 -11.21 -31.06
C ALA A 249 26.04 -11.64 -31.99
N VAL A 250 26.28 -12.94 -32.13
CA VAL A 250 27.29 -13.46 -33.07
C VAL A 250 26.81 -13.31 -34.51
N LEU A 251 25.56 -13.66 -34.81
CA LEU A 251 25.05 -13.61 -36.18
C LEU A 251 25.01 -12.19 -36.73
N LEU A 252 24.67 -11.19 -35.93
CA LEU A 252 24.60 -9.78 -36.35
C LEU A 252 25.96 -9.21 -36.84
N THR A 253 27.08 -9.87 -36.53
CA THR A 253 28.42 -9.54 -37.05
C THR A 253 28.64 -10.02 -38.48
N ARG A 254 27.83 -10.97 -38.96
CA ARG A 254 27.90 -11.48 -40.32
C ARG A 254 27.08 -10.60 -41.26
N ASP A 255 27.46 -10.61 -42.53
CA ASP A 255 26.67 -9.98 -43.59
C ASP A 255 25.43 -10.82 -43.89
N GLY A 256 24.31 -10.14 -44.05
CA GLY A 256 23.01 -10.76 -44.28
C GLY A 256 21.88 -9.82 -43.93
N ARG A 257 20.68 -10.15 -44.41
CA ARG A 257 19.47 -9.36 -44.17
C ARG A 257 18.53 -10.05 -43.20
N ILE A 258 18.47 -11.37 -43.20
CA ILE A 258 17.58 -12.17 -42.36
C ILE A 258 18.44 -13.04 -41.45
N TYR A 259 18.15 -12.98 -40.15
CA TYR A 259 18.85 -13.71 -39.11
C TYR A 259 17.84 -14.58 -38.37
N ASP A 260 17.90 -15.89 -38.56
CA ASP A 260 16.99 -16.82 -37.90
C ASP A 260 17.63 -17.39 -36.64
N VAL A 261 17.00 -17.09 -35.50
CA VAL A 261 17.37 -17.58 -34.17
C VAL A 261 16.20 -18.29 -33.49
N ALA A 262 15.16 -18.66 -34.23
CA ALA A 262 13.99 -19.35 -33.67
C ALA A 262 14.38 -20.69 -33.03
N ALA A 263 15.33 -21.41 -33.65
CA ALA A 263 16.00 -22.58 -33.11
C ALA A 263 17.49 -22.27 -32.89
N PRO A 264 17.93 -22.02 -31.63
CA PRO A 264 19.31 -21.62 -31.32
C PRO A 264 20.39 -22.61 -31.79
N GLU A 265 20.03 -23.90 -31.86
CA GLU A 265 20.90 -25.00 -32.30
C GLU A 265 21.16 -24.99 -33.82
N LEU A 266 20.28 -24.37 -34.61
CA LEU A 266 20.34 -24.34 -36.07
C LEU A 266 20.13 -22.92 -36.63
N PRO A 267 20.99 -21.95 -36.26
CA PRO A 267 20.82 -20.58 -36.73
C PRO A 267 21.19 -20.42 -38.20
N THR A 268 20.46 -19.56 -38.92
CA THR A 268 20.74 -19.28 -40.34
C THR A 268 20.83 -17.78 -40.60
N VAL A 269 21.62 -17.41 -41.62
CA VAL A 269 21.74 -16.04 -42.13
C VAL A 269 21.60 -16.08 -43.65
N SER A 270 20.78 -15.18 -44.18
CA SER A 270 20.56 -15.01 -45.63
C SER A 270 20.45 -13.55 -46.04
#